data_AF-A0A0V0Q9V9-F1
#
_entry.id   AF-A0A0V0Q9V9-F1
#
_cell.length_a   1.000
_cell.length_b   1.000
_cell.length_c   1.000
_cell.angle_alpha   90.00
_cell.angle_beta   90.00
_cell.angle_gamma   90.00
#
_symmetry.space_group_name_H-M   'P 1'
#
loop_
_entity.id
_entity.type
_entity.pdbx_description
1 polymer ?
#
loop_
_entity_poly.entity_id
_entity_poly.type
_entity_poly.pdbx_seq_one_letter_code
_entity_poly.pdbx_strand_id
1 'polypeptide(L)'
;MEQIEHQNHCQFRKVDCKFCKNEFFKKQIEYHINNCDAKEFKCEFCSQIMKKEAYQQHLSEICDKKIIQCEICNLKLNKKQLQTHNVQICLLNFSKNIKSENQNLKQQLEIQQEQLEAQNKDIKDYKNYKKQVKQYQNIINELNTVIKENQNQIENLLQEDFVEHQKQKHKMTFESFKHLWQYWKFSEGIYIIYQGWHAFHCLPCMKFVRKLAPLIRPIETKIDLYKEQLQQLMNDMYKIE
;
A
#
# COMPACT_ATOMS: atom_id res chain seq x y z
N MET A 1 -0.23 32.87 -64.68
CA MET A 1 0.14 32.44 -63.32
C MET A 1 -0.21 30.97 -63.08
N GLU A 2 -1.34 30.46 -63.59
CA GLU A 2 -1.81 29.07 -63.41
C GLU A 2 -0.83 27.95 -63.87
N GLN A 3 -0.04 28.17 -64.93
CA GLN A 3 0.94 27.16 -65.39
C GLN A 3 2.11 26.94 -64.41
N ILE A 4 2.52 27.98 -63.68
CA ILE A 4 3.61 27.90 -62.70
C ILE A 4 3.14 27.14 -61.45
N GLU A 5 1.89 27.38 -61.03
CA GLU A 5 1.30 26.68 -59.89
C GLU A 5 1.10 25.18 -60.17
N HIS A 6 0.69 24.82 -61.38
CA HIS A 6 0.59 23.41 -61.79
C HIS A 6 1.97 22.72 -61.77
N GLN A 7 3.01 23.38 -62.29
CA GLN A 7 4.38 22.82 -62.28
C GLN A 7 4.93 22.60 -60.86
N ASN A 8 4.50 23.34 -59.85
CA ASN A 8 4.96 23.15 -58.47
C ASN A 8 4.33 21.93 -57.78
N HIS A 9 3.09 21.61 -58.12
CA HIS A 9 2.33 20.54 -57.49
C HIS A 9 2.26 19.25 -58.31
N CYS A 10 2.58 19.30 -59.61
CA CYS A 10 2.54 18.14 -60.50
C CYS A 10 3.51 17.02 -60.03
N GLN A 11 2.96 15.86 -59.72
CA GLN A 11 3.71 14.66 -59.31
C GLN A 11 4.50 14.01 -60.46
N PHE A 12 4.16 14.36 -61.70
CA PHE A 12 4.78 13.87 -62.93
C PHE A 12 5.78 14.86 -63.54
N ARG A 13 6.08 15.97 -62.86
CA ARG A 13 7.20 16.82 -63.27
C ARG A 13 8.52 16.06 -63.02
N LYS A 14 9.51 16.29 -63.88
CA LYS A 14 10.88 15.82 -63.66
C LYS A 14 11.59 16.71 -62.63
N VAL A 15 12.41 16.10 -61.79
CA VAL A 15 13.27 16.75 -60.81
C VAL A 15 14.62 16.04 -60.77
N ASP A 16 15.70 16.79 -60.60
CA ASP A 16 17.05 16.22 -60.52
C ASP A 16 17.31 15.62 -59.13
N CYS A 17 17.94 14.44 -59.12
CA CYS A 17 18.49 13.90 -57.89
C CYS A 17 19.66 14.76 -57.39
N LYS A 18 19.61 15.16 -56.11
CA LYS A 18 20.69 15.95 -55.50
C LYS A 18 22.06 15.25 -55.48
N PHE A 19 22.08 13.91 -55.55
CA PHE A 19 23.29 13.09 -55.48
C PHE A 19 23.84 12.70 -56.86
N CYS A 20 23.04 12.04 -57.72
CA CYS A 20 23.51 11.57 -59.03
C CYS A 20 23.22 12.52 -60.20
N LYS A 21 22.45 13.60 -59.97
CA LYS A 21 22.03 14.60 -60.98
C LYS A 21 21.18 14.04 -62.15
N ASN A 22 20.72 12.79 -62.07
CA ASN A 22 19.76 12.24 -63.02
C ASN A 22 18.34 12.72 -62.72
N GLU A 23 17.53 12.86 -63.77
CA GLU A 23 16.13 13.26 -63.69
C GLU A 23 15.20 12.10 -63.31
N PHE A 24 14.28 12.33 -62.38
CA PHE A 24 13.20 11.40 -62.03
C PHE A 24 11.86 12.13 -61.90
N PHE A 25 10.74 11.41 -61.98
CA PHE A 25 9.45 11.99 -61.63
C PHE A 25 9.41 12.37 -60.15
N LYS A 26 8.78 13.52 -59.82
CA LYS A 26 8.65 13.99 -58.42
C LYS A 26 8.09 12.92 -57.48
N LYS A 27 7.16 12.06 -57.94
CA LYS A 27 6.63 10.94 -57.15
C LYS A 27 7.64 9.81 -56.86
N GLN A 28 8.73 9.70 -57.64
CA GLN A 28 9.75 8.65 -57.51
C GLN A 28 11.04 9.15 -56.84
N ILE A 29 11.23 10.47 -56.72
CA ILE A 29 12.49 11.06 -56.27
C ILE A 29 12.87 10.67 -54.85
N GLU A 30 11.90 10.53 -53.94
CA GLU A 30 12.15 10.18 -52.54
C GLU A 30 12.67 8.74 -52.43
N TYR A 31 12.01 7.80 -53.10
CA TYR A 31 12.47 6.42 -53.21
C TYR A 31 13.86 6.34 -53.84
N HIS A 32 14.11 7.11 -54.90
CA HIS A 32 15.42 7.19 -55.53
C HIS A 32 16.47 7.77 -54.58
N ILE A 33 16.23 8.88 -53.89
CA ILE A 33 17.15 9.52 -52.93
C ILE A 33 17.54 8.54 -51.82
N ASN A 34 16.61 7.71 -51.35
CA ASN A 34 16.89 6.68 -50.34
C ASN A 34 17.74 5.52 -50.89
N ASN A 35 17.69 5.30 -52.20
CA ASN A 35 18.37 4.19 -52.87
C ASN A 35 19.48 4.60 -53.84
N CYS A 36 19.82 5.88 -53.92
CA CYS A 36 20.74 6.41 -54.91
C CYS A 36 22.17 5.92 -54.62
N ASP A 37 22.82 5.31 -55.61
CA ASP A 37 24.17 4.78 -55.45
C ASP A 37 25.24 5.86 -55.31
N ALA A 38 24.94 7.08 -55.80
CA ALA A 38 25.78 8.27 -55.59
C ALA A 38 25.63 8.90 -54.19
N LYS A 39 24.69 8.42 -53.37
CA LYS A 39 24.54 8.88 -51.99
C LYS A 39 25.70 8.35 -51.15
N GLU A 40 26.40 9.27 -50.50
CA GLU A 40 27.45 8.95 -49.56
C GLU A 40 26.89 8.75 -48.14
N PHE A 41 27.48 7.82 -47.42
CA PHE A 41 27.16 7.44 -46.05
C PHE A 41 28.41 7.54 -45.20
N LYS A 42 28.26 8.10 -44.00
CA LYS A 42 29.32 8.17 -43.00
C LYS A 42 29.17 6.99 -42.04
N CYS A 43 30.20 6.17 -41.91
CA CYS A 43 30.23 5.08 -40.93
C CYS A 43 30.19 5.63 -39.50
N GLU A 44 29.26 5.15 -38.68
CA GLU A 44 29.11 5.56 -37.28
C GLU A 44 30.29 5.14 -36.39
N PHE A 45 30.98 4.05 -36.76
CA PHE A 45 32.08 3.49 -35.97
C PHE A 45 33.45 4.09 -36.31
N CYS A 46 33.69 4.40 -37.59
CA CYS A 46 35.00 4.87 -38.06
C CYS A 46 35.00 6.26 -38.69
N SER A 47 33.83 6.85 -38.91
CA SER A 47 33.63 8.16 -39.56
C SER A 47 34.06 8.26 -41.03
N GLN A 48 34.44 7.15 -41.67
CA GLN A 48 34.75 7.12 -43.11
C GLN A 48 33.48 7.36 -43.94
N ILE A 49 33.61 8.17 -44.98
CA ILE A 49 32.54 8.49 -45.94
C ILE A 49 32.70 7.62 -47.18
N MET A 50 31.61 7.01 -47.65
CA MET A 50 31.63 6.06 -48.77
C MET A 50 30.26 5.94 -49.45
N LYS A 51 30.23 5.49 -50.70
CA LYS A 51 28.99 5.22 -51.44
C LYS A 51 28.21 4.04 -50.85
N LYS A 52 26.91 3.96 -51.15
CA LYS A 52 25.98 2.95 -50.60
C LYS A 52 26.50 1.51 -50.62
N GLU A 53 27.00 1.04 -51.76
CA GLU A 53 27.49 -0.33 -51.92
C GLU A 53 28.73 -0.60 -51.04
N ALA A 54 29.70 0.31 -51.10
CA ALA A 54 30.90 0.26 -50.26
C ALA A 54 30.57 0.39 -48.77
N TYR A 55 29.52 1.13 -48.41
CA TYR A 55 29.04 1.27 -47.03
C TYR A 55 28.56 -0.06 -46.43
N GLN A 56 27.75 -0.81 -47.18
CA GLN A 56 27.25 -2.11 -46.72
C GLN A 56 28.38 -3.11 -46.56
N GLN A 57 29.27 -3.21 -47.56
CA GLN A 57 30.46 -4.06 -47.47
C GLN A 57 31.38 -3.62 -46.32
N HIS A 58 31.53 -2.31 -46.10
CA HIS A 58 32.33 -1.80 -45.00
C HIS A 58 31.76 -2.23 -43.65
N LEU A 59 30.46 -2.14 -43.44
CA LEU A 59 29.83 -2.57 -42.20
C LEU A 59 29.87 -4.09 -42.00
N SER A 60 29.80 -4.91 -43.06
CA SER A 60 29.88 -6.37 -42.91
C SER A 60 31.31 -6.85 -42.68
N GLU A 61 32.26 -6.37 -43.49
CA GLU A 61 33.55 -7.04 -43.67
C GLU A 61 34.76 -6.17 -43.32
N ILE A 62 34.70 -4.84 -43.45
CA ILE A 62 35.91 -4.01 -43.43
C ILE A 62 36.05 -3.18 -42.14
N CYS A 63 34.94 -2.80 -41.51
CA CYS A 63 34.97 -1.86 -40.40
C CYS A 63 35.56 -2.48 -39.13
N ASP A 64 36.86 -2.27 -38.92
CA ASP A 64 37.60 -2.71 -37.73
C ASP A 64 37.08 -2.12 -36.43
N LYS A 65 36.44 -0.95 -36.51
CA LYS A 65 35.85 -0.24 -35.35
C LYS A 65 34.42 -0.69 -35.04
N LYS A 66 33.82 -1.55 -35.86
CA LYS A 66 32.46 -2.06 -35.61
C LYS A 66 32.44 -2.82 -34.30
N ILE A 67 31.50 -2.49 -33.42
CA ILE A 67 31.32 -3.18 -32.13
C ILE A 67 30.58 -4.50 -32.37
N ILE A 68 31.16 -5.58 -31.87
CA ILE A 68 30.68 -6.96 -31.91
C ILE A 68 30.70 -7.48 -30.47
N GLN A 69 29.65 -8.19 -30.08
CA GLN A 69 29.58 -8.84 -28.77
C GLN A 69 30.21 -10.23 -28.88
N CYS A 70 31.16 -10.55 -27.99
CA CYS A 70 31.66 -11.91 -27.86
C CYS A 70 30.53 -12.83 -27.36
N GLU A 71 30.24 -13.92 -28.07
CA GLU A 71 29.13 -14.84 -27.73
C GLU A 71 29.34 -15.60 -26.42
N ILE A 72 30.58 -15.73 -25.96
CA ILE A 72 30.92 -16.50 -24.76
C ILE A 72 30.96 -15.59 -23.53
N CYS A 73 31.76 -14.51 -23.56
CA CYS A 73 31.93 -13.63 -22.40
C CYS A 73 31.03 -12.39 -22.40
N ASN A 74 30.22 -12.18 -23.44
CA ASN A 74 29.32 -11.04 -23.64
C ASN A 74 30.01 -9.66 -23.65
N LEU A 75 31.35 -9.62 -23.75
CA LEU A 75 32.10 -8.37 -23.84
C LEU A 75 31.89 -7.72 -25.21
N LYS A 76 31.52 -6.44 -25.21
CA LYS A 76 31.41 -5.62 -26.42
C LYS A 76 32.81 -5.16 -26.83
N LEU A 77 33.27 -5.61 -27.99
CA LEU A 77 34.61 -5.36 -28.52
C LEU A 77 34.50 -4.84 -29.94
N ASN A 78 35.42 -4.00 -30.38
CA ASN A 78 35.49 -3.74 -31.82
C ASN A 78 36.05 -4.96 -32.58
N LYS A 79 35.80 -5.07 -33.88
CA LYS A 79 36.24 -6.20 -34.71
C LYS A 79 37.74 -6.48 -34.60
N LYS A 80 38.58 -5.43 -34.54
CA LYS A 80 40.03 -5.59 -34.33
C LYS A 80 40.39 -6.18 -32.96
N GLN A 81 39.71 -5.75 -31.90
CA GLN A 81 39.89 -6.31 -30.55
C GLN A 81 39.41 -7.75 -30.48
N LEU A 82 38.30 -8.09 -31.15
CA LEU A 82 37.77 -9.45 -31.20
C LEU A 82 38.76 -10.43 -31.86
N GLN A 83 39.50 -10.01 -32.89
CA GLN A 83 40.55 -10.84 -33.50
C GLN A 83 41.67 -11.20 -32.50
N THR A 84 41.98 -10.30 -31.57
CA THR A 84 42.96 -10.54 -30.50
C THR A 84 42.36 -11.15 -29.23
N HIS A 85 41.03 -11.30 -29.19
CA HIS A 85 40.30 -11.84 -28.05
C HIS A 85 40.33 -13.37 -28.08
N ASN A 86 41.43 -13.93 -27.59
CA ASN A 86 41.61 -15.38 -27.54
C ASN A 86 40.78 -16.02 -26.40
N VAL A 87 40.76 -17.36 -26.40
CA VAL A 87 40.02 -18.18 -25.42
C VAL A 87 40.43 -17.85 -23.98
N GLN A 88 41.70 -17.58 -23.70
CA GLN A 88 42.15 -17.26 -22.33
C GLN A 88 41.57 -15.92 -21.84
N ILE A 89 41.64 -14.87 -22.67
CA ILE A 89 41.04 -13.56 -22.35
C ILE A 89 39.52 -13.69 -22.20
N CYS A 90 38.89 -14.47 -23.07
CA CYS A 90 37.47 -14.76 -23.02
C CYS A 90 37.06 -15.43 -21.70
N LEU A 91 37.74 -16.51 -21.31
CA LEU A 91 37.47 -17.24 -20.07
C LEU A 91 37.71 -16.38 -18.83
N LEU A 92 38.74 -15.53 -18.85
CA LEU A 92 39.01 -14.59 -17.75
C LEU A 92 37.87 -13.58 -17.59
N ASN A 93 37.38 -12.99 -18.68
CA ASN A 93 36.26 -12.04 -18.63
C ASN A 93 34.96 -12.74 -18.25
N PHE A 94 34.71 -13.93 -18.78
CA PHE A 94 33.56 -14.75 -18.40
C PHE A 94 33.58 -15.06 -16.90
N SER A 95 34.72 -15.52 -16.36
CA SER A 95 34.86 -15.80 -14.92
C SER A 95 34.63 -14.55 -14.05
N LYS A 96 35.11 -13.38 -14.48
CA LYS A 96 34.85 -12.12 -13.78
C LYS A 96 33.37 -11.76 -13.78
N ASN A 97 32.69 -11.92 -14.92
CA ASN A 97 31.26 -11.64 -15.04
C ASN A 97 30.46 -12.57 -14.12
N ILE A 98 30.74 -13.89 -14.15
CA ILE A 98 30.09 -14.86 -13.26
C ILE A 98 30.34 -14.54 -11.78
N LYS A 99 31.56 -14.14 -11.41
CA LYS A 99 31.87 -13.74 -10.02
C LYS A 99 31.08 -12.50 -9.59
N SER A 100 31.01 -11.49 -10.45
CA SER A 100 30.23 -10.27 -10.19
C SER A 100 28.73 -10.59 -10.07
N GLU A 101 28.20 -11.39 -10.98
CA GLU A 101 26.80 -11.83 -10.96
C GLU A 101 26.47 -12.62 -9.70
N ASN A 102 27.34 -13.56 -9.30
CA ASN A 102 27.19 -14.29 -8.04
C ASN A 102 27.22 -13.39 -6.81
N GLN A 103 28.07 -12.35 -6.80
CA GLN A 103 28.08 -11.36 -5.72
C GLN A 103 26.76 -10.57 -5.66
N ASN A 104 26.24 -10.15 -6.82
CA ASN A 104 24.96 -9.46 -6.91
C ASN A 104 23.81 -10.36 -6.44
N LEU A 105 23.77 -11.63 -6.87
CA LEU A 105 22.76 -12.59 -6.44
C LEU A 105 22.84 -12.85 -4.92
N LYS A 106 24.05 -12.93 -4.37
CA LYS A 106 24.24 -13.07 -2.91
C LYS A 106 23.68 -11.86 -2.15
N GLN A 107 23.99 -10.64 -2.61
CA GLN A 107 23.44 -9.42 -2.01
C GLN A 107 21.91 -9.36 -2.12
N GLN A 108 21.35 -9.77 -3.26
CA GLN A 108 19.90 -9.86 -3.43
C GLN A 108 19.27 -10.86 -2.46
N LEU A 109 19.92 -11.99 -2.22
CA LEU A 109 19.45 -13.00 -1.27
C LEU A 109 19.49 -12.48 0.18
N GLU A 110 20.53 -11.75 0.57
CA GLU A 110 20.64 -11.12 1.89
C GLU A 110 19.50 -10.12 2.12
N ILE A 111 19.22 -9.25 1.13
CA ILE A 111 18.08 -8.31 1.19
C ILE A 111 16.74 -9.05 1.31
N GLN A 112 16.56 -10.15 0.57
CA GLN A 112 15.33 -10.96 0.65
C GLN A 112 15.17 -11.61 2.03
N GLN A 113 16.27 -12.05 2.66
CA GLN A 113 16.24 -12.62 4.01
C GLN A 113 15.83 -11.56 5.05
N GLU A 114 16.42 -10.37 4.99
CA GLU A 114 16.05 -9.25 5.88
C GLU A 114 14.57 -8.87 5.74
N GLN A 115 14.06 -8.83 4.50
CA GLN A 115 12.63 -8.57 4.24
C GLN A 115 11.74 -9.66 4.82
N LEU A 116 12.13 -10.93 4.70
CA LEU A 116 11.37 -12.05 5.24
C LEU A 116 11.37 -12.05 6.77
N GLU A 117 12.49 -11.69 7.40
CA GLU A 117 12.57 -11.54 8.86
C GLU A 117 11.67 -10.41 9.37
N ALA A 118 11.65 -9.27 8.68
CA ALA A 118 10.73 -8.17 8.99
C ALA A 118 9.26 -8.62 8.88
N GLN A 119 8.89 -9.29 7.78
CA GLN A 119 7.52 -9.83 7.62
C GLN A 119 7.15 -10.84 8.72
N ASN A 120 8.09 -11.70 9.11
CA ASN A 120 7.85 -12.66 10.19
C ASN A 120 7.66 -11.97 11.55
N LYS A 121 8.36 -10.87 11.80
CA LYS A 121 8.15 -10.02 12.97
C LYS A 121 6.74 -9.43 12.95
N ASP A 122 6.31 -8.82 11.85
CA ASP A 122 4.98 -8.23 11.70
C ASP A 122 3.87 -9.29 11.91
N ILE A 123 4.05 -10.50 11.37
CA ILE A 123 3.11 -11.61 11.57
C ILE A 123 3.02 -12.02 13.04
N LYS A 124 4.15 -12.05 13.75
CA LYS A 124 4.21 -12.37 15.18
C LYS A 124 3.48 -11.29 15.99
N ASP A 125 3.70 -10.03 15.68
CA ASP A 125 3.06 -8.89 16.34
C ASP A 125 1.54 -8.89 16.09
N TYR A 126 1.11 -9.15 14.86
CA TYR A 126 -0.31 -9.33 14.53
C TYR A 126 -0.96 -10.49 15.30
N LYS A 127 -0.27 -11.63 15.45
CA LYS A 127 -0.78 -12.75 16.27
C LYS A 127 -0.96 -12.37 17.73
N ASN A 128 -0.02 -11.60 18.29
CA ASN A 128 -0.11 -11.08 19.66
C ASN A 128 -1.29 -10.11 19.80
N TYR A 129 -1.42 -9.16 18.88
CA TYR A 129 -2.56 -8.23 18.83
C TYR A 129 -3.90 -8.97 18.75
N LYS A 130 -4.01 -9.98 17.87
CA LYS A 130 -5.23 -10.80 17.76
C LYS A 130 -5.58 -11.52 19.07
N LYS A 131 -4.58 -11.98 19.83
CA LYS A 131 -4.80 -12.59 21.16
C LYS A 131 -5.34 -11.57 22.16
N GLN A 132 -4.81 -10.34 22.16
CA GLN A 132 -5.29 -9.25 23.02
C GLN A 132 -6.73 -8.85 22.68
N VAL A 133 -7.06 -8.69 21.39
CA VAL A 133 -8.44 -8.42 20.93
C VAL A 133 -9.42 -9.48 21.45
N LYS A 134 -9.03 -10.75 21.43
CA LYS A 134 -9.85 -11.83 21.99
C LYS A 134 -10.05 -11.70 23.51
N GLN A 135 -9.02 -11.27 24.24
CA GLN A 135 -9.14 -11.01 25.69
C GLN A 135 -10.11 -9.86 25.97
N TYR A 136 -10.04 -8.77 25.20
CA TYR A 136 -10.98 -7.66 25.31
C TYR A 136 -12.44 -8.09 25.03
N GLN A 137 -12.65 -8.89 23.99
CA GLN A 137 -13.97 -9.43 23.66
C GLN A 137 -14.54 -10.28 24.81
N ASN A 138 -13.71 -11.09 25.46
CA ASN A 138 -14.14 -11.87 26.62
C ASN A 138 -14.58 -10.97 27.78
N ILE A 139 -13.78 -9.95 28.13
CA ILE A 139 -14.13 -8.97 29.18
C ILE A 139 -15.47 -8.28 28.86
N ILE A 140 -15.67 -7.84 27.61
CA ILE A 140 -16.92 -7.20 27.17
C ILE A 140 -18.11 -8.15 27.34
N ASN A 141 -17.95 -9.42 26.97
CA ASN A 141 -19.01 -10.43 27.11
C ASN A 141 -19.36 -10.70 28.58
N GLU A 142 -18.36 -10.79 29.46
CA GLU A 142 -18.56 -10.94 30.90
C GLU A 142 -19.28 -9.73 31.51
N LEU A 143 -18.89 -8.50 31.12
CA LEU A 143 -19.56 -7.27 31.51
C LEU A 143 -21.03 -7.25 31.08
N ASN A 144 -21.30 -7.58 29.83
CA ASN A 144 -22.67 -7.61 29.30
C ASN A 144 -23.55 -8.62 30.05
N THR A 145 -22.97 -9.75 30.45
CA THR A 145 -23.66 -10.78 31.25
C THR A 145 -24.07 -10.21 32.61
N VAL A 146 -23.14 -9.56 33.31
CA VAL A 146 -23.38 -8.93 34.61
C VAL A 146 -24.40 -7.81 34.52
N ILE A 147 -24.30 -6.96 33.50
CA ILE A 147 -25.26 -5.87 33.28
C ILE A 147 -26.66 -6.45 33.10
N LYS A 148 -26.81 -7.49 32.26
CA LYS A 148 -28.09 -8.13 31.99
C LYS A 148 -28.68 -8.79 33.24
N GLU A 149 -27.87 -9.50 34.02
CA GLU A 149 -28.31 -10.13 35.28
C GLU A 149 -28.84 -9.09 36.27
N ASN A 150 -28.16 -7.95 36.41
CA ASN A 150 -28.58 -6.89 37.32
C ASN A 150 -29.77 -6.09 36.79
N GLN A 151 -29.86 -5.85 35.47
CA GLN A 151 -31.04 -5.25 34.86
C GLN A 151 -32.30 -6.05 35.21
N ASN A 152 -32.27 -7.38 35.05
CA ASN A 152 -33.38 -8.24 35.42
C ASN A 152 -33.74 -8.12 36.91
N GLN A 153 -32.75 -8.08 37.80
CA GLN A 153 -33.00 -7.94 39.25
C GLN A 153 -33.60 -6.57 39.61
N ILE A 154 -33.16 -5.50 38.95
CA ILE A 154 -33.68 -4.16 39.15
C ILE A 154 -35.12 -4.04 38.61
N GLU A 155 -35.38 -4.59 37.43
CA GLU A 155 -36.74 -4.67 36.87
C GLU A 155 -37.69 -5.39 37.84
N ASN A 156 -37.26 -6.51 38.43
CA ASN A 156 -38.05 -7.22 39.44
C ASN A 156 -38.31 -6.37 40.70
N LEU A 157 -37.35 -5.54 41.14
CA LEU A 157 -37.56 -4.62 42.27
C LEU A 157 -38.52 -3.47 41.95
N LEU A 158 -38.62 -3.08 40.68
CA LEU A 158 -39.45 -1.96 40.24
C LEU A 158 -40.94 -2.31 40.13
N GLN A 159 -41.32 -3.59 40.10
CA GLN A 159 -42.62 -3.94 39.51
C GLN A 159 -43.89 -3.61 40.32
N GLU A 160 -43.91 -3.39 41.63
CA GLU A 160 -45.22 -3.18 42.31
C GLU A 160 -45.27 -2.02 43.33
N ASP A 161 -44.49 -2.03 44.42
CA ASP A 161 -44.71 -1.04 45.50
C ASP A 161 -44.06 0.34 45.25
N PHE A 162 -42.91 0.37 44.56
CA PHE A 162 -42.15 1.61 44.41
C PHE A 162 -42.76 2.54 43.36
N VAL A 163 -43.23 1.99 42.24
CA VAL A 163 -43.84 2.77 41.15
C VAL A 163 -45.16 3.39 41.60
N GLU A 164 -46.01 2.64 42.30
CA GLU A 164 -47.24 3.18 42.87
C GLU A 164 -46.96 4.25 43.94
N HIS A 165 -45.95 4.03 44.79
CA HIS A 165 -45.52 5.06 45.75
C HIS A 165 -45.06 6.36 45.07
N GLN A 166 -44.26 6.27 44.01
CA GLN A 166 -43.79 7.43 43.23
C GLN A 166 -44.94 8.20 42.58
N LYS A 167 -45.88 7.48 41.94
CA LYS A 167 -47.08 8.09 41.35
C LYS A 167 -47.90 8.84 42.40
N GLN A 168 -48.10 8.26 43.58
CA GLN A 168 -48.95 8.83 44.63
C GLN A 168 -48.32 10.00 45.38
N LYS A 169 -47.00 9.97 45.64
CA LYS A 169 -46.35 10.93 46.54
C LYS A 169 -45.47 11.95 45.86
N HIS A 170 -44.98 11.68 44.65
CA HIS A 170 -43.97 12.51 44.01
C HIS A 170 -44.40 13.14 42.68
N LYS A 171 -45.63 12.86 42.20
CA LYS A 171 -46.16 13.34 40.90
C LYS A 171 -45.25 13.05 39.69
N MET A 172 -44.23 12.21 39.87
CA MET A 172 -43.33 11.81 38.80
C MET A 172 -43.99 10.66 38.04
N THR A 173 -44.11 10.78 36.72
CA THR A 173 -44.66 9.71 35.90
C THR A 173 -43.62 8.61 35.74
N PHE A 174 -44.08 7.36 35.68
CA PHE A 174 -43.22 6.20 35.42
C PHE A 174 -42.45 6.36 34.10
N GLU A 175 -43.04 7.02 33.11
CA GLU A 175 -42.39 7.24 31.81
C GLU A 175 -41.21 8.23 31.88
N SER A 176 -41.28 9.25 32.75
CA SER A 176 -40.12 10.11 33.03
C SER A 176 -38.99 9.34 33.70
N PHE A 177 -39.32 8.45 34.64
CA PHE A 177 -38.33 7.59 35.30
C PHE A 177 -37.72 6.55 34.34
N LYS A 178 -38.55 5.95 33.48
CA LYS A 178 -38.13 4.98 32.46
C LYS A 178 -37.28 5.62 31.36
N HIS A 179 -37.60 6.84 30.93
CA HIS A 179 -36.74 7.62 30.03
C HIS A 179 -35.39 7.94 30.69
N LEU A 180 -35.38 8.32 31.97
CA LEU A 180 -34.12 8.50 32.71
C LEU A 180 -33.33 7.18 32.75
N TRP A 181 -34.00 6.05 33.00
CA TRP A 181 -33.40 4.72 33.05
C TRP A 181 -32.81 4.24 31.70
N GLN A 182 -33.52 4.42 30.60
CA GLN A 182 -33.10 3.95 29.26
C GLN A 182 -31.94 4.74 28.67
N TYR A 183 -31.77 6.01 29.03
CA TYR A 183 -30.69 6.87 28.54
C TYR A 183 -29.56 7.07 29.56
N TRP A 184 -29.59 6.37 30.71
CA TRP A 184 -28.62 6.53 31.78
C TRP A 184 -27.27 5.87 31.47
N LYS A 185 -26.19 6.66 31.50
CA LYS A 185 -24.89 6.14 31.90
C LYS A 185 -24.99 5.80 33.39
N PHE A 186 -24.97 4.51 33.69
CA PHE A 186 -25.16 3.94 35.03
C PHE A 186 -24.38 4.68 36.15
N SER A 187 -23.16 5.15 35.86
CA SER A 187 -22.31 5.91 36.79
C SER A 187 -22.78 7.34 37.10
N GLU A 188 -23.40 8.03 36.14
CA GLU A 188 -23.89 9.41 36.31
C GLU A 188 -25.26 9.42 37.00
N GLY A 189 -26.07 8.37 36.80
CA GLY A 189 -27.37 8.20 37.44
C GLY A 189 -27.29 8.03 38.95
N ILE A 190 -26.29 7.29 39.46
CA ILE A 190 -26.08 7.14 40.91
C ILE A 190 -25.74 8.47 41.54
N TYR A 191 -24.90 9.29 40.90
CA TYR A 191 -24.54 10.62 41.37
C TYR A 191 -25.72 11.59 41.35
N ILE A 192 -26.54 11.58 40.30
CA ILE A 192 -27.77 12.42 40.22
C ILE A 192 -28.82 11.95 41.21
N ILE A 193 -28.96 10.64 41.42
CA ILE A 193 -29.74 10.09 42.53
C ILE A 193 -29.16 10.69 43.81
N TYR A 194 -27.88 10.47 44.14
CA TYR A 194 -27.21 10.97 45.36
C TYR A 194 -27.27 12.49 45.57
N GLN A 195 -27.23 13.30 44.52
CA GLN A 195 -27.22 14.78 44.59
C GLN A 195 -28.64 15.36 44.53
N GLY A 196 -29.59 14.68 43.88
CA GLY A 196 -31.02 14.97 43.95
C GLY A 196 -31.68 14.52 45.26
N TRP A 197 -30.92 13.88 46.17
CA TRP A 197 -31.39 13.27 47.41
C TRP A 197 -32.01 14.21 48.44
N HIS A 198 -31.84 15.52 48.31
CA HIS A 198 -32.58 16.47 49.15
C HIS A 198 -34.12 16.36 48.96
N ALA A 199 -34.60 15.67 47.92
CA ALA A 199 -36.02 15.43 47.67
C ALA A 199 -36.60 14.11 48.23
N PHE A 200 -35.78 13.14 48.68
CA PHE A 200 -36.28 11.88 49.25
C PHE A 200 -36.57 12.00 50.75
N HIS A 201 -37.66 12.67 51.08
CA HIS A 201 -38.08 12.91 52.46
C HIS A 201 -38.92 11.76 53.06
N CYS A 202 -39.08 10.62 52.38
CA CYS A 202 -40.00 9.56 52.81
C CYS A 202 -39.32 8.18 52.98
N LEU A 203 -39.79 7.47 54.00
CA LEU A 203 -39.25 6.16 54.40
C LEU A 203 -39.34 5.07 53.31
N PRO A 204 -40.38 4.97 52.47
CA PRO A 204 -40.46 3.95 51.42
C PRO A 204 -39.38 4.10 50.34
N CYS A 205 -39.07 5.33 49.92
CA CYS A 205 -38.00 5.58 48.97
C CYS A 205 -36.62 5.19 49.52
N MET A 206 -36.36 5.50 50.80
CA MET A 206 -35.12 5.08 51.47
C MET A 206 -35.00 3.55 51.57
N LYS A 207 -36.11 2.84 51.81
CA LYS A 207 -36.14 1.36 51.80
C LYS A 207 -35.83 0.80 50.41
N PHE A 208 -36.33 1.42 49.34
CA PHE A 208 -36.04 1.01 47.96
C PHE A 208 -34.56 1.22 47.59
N VAL A 209 -33.99 2.39 47.91
CA VAL A 209 -32.56 2.68 47.69
C VAL A 209 -31.67 1.66 48.42
N ARG A 210 -32.00 1.30 49.67
CA ARG A 210 -31.28 0.26 50.41
C ARG A 210 -31.33 -1.11 49.76
N LYS A 211 -32.40 -1.43 49.01
CA LYS A 211 -32.52 -2.67 48.23
C LYS A 211 -31.76 -2.60 46.90
N LEU A 212 -31.67 -1.42 46.29
CA LEU A 212 -30.91 -1.20 45.04
C LEU A 212 -29.39 -1.20 45.22
N ALA A 213 -28.88 -0.56 46.27
CA ALA A 213 -27.45 -0.43 46.53
C ALA A 213 -26.66 -1.77 46.43
N PRO A 214 -27.12 -2.90 47.01
CA PRO A 214 -26.41 -4.17 46.89
C PRO A 214 -26.45 -4.79 45.48
N LEU A 215 -27.38 -4.38 44.60
CA LEU A 215 -27.42 -4.81 43.20
C LEU A 215 -26.48 -3.98 42.31
N ILE A 216 -26.30 -2.71 42.66
CA ILE A 216 -25.49 -1.75 41.92
C ILE A 216 -24.00 -1.96 42.19
N ARG A 217 -23.64 -2.16 43.46
CA ARG A 217 -22.24 -2.26 43.90
C ARG A 217 -21.41 -3.33 43.18
N PRO A 218 -21.90 -4.56 42.92
CA PRO A 218 -21.15 -5.57 42.17
C PRO A 218 -20.83 -5.14 40.72
N ILE A 219 -21.70 -4.34 40.10
CA ILE A 219 -21.48 -3.81 38.75
C ILE A 219 -20.36 -2.78 38.78
N GLU A 220 -20.41 -1.84 39.72
CA GLU A 220 -19.36 -0.82 39.88
C GLU A 220 -17.99 -1.47 40.13
N THR A 221 -17.91 -2.41 41.06
CA THR A 221 -16.67 -3.14 41.35
C THR A 221 -16.13 -3.86 40.12
N LYS A 222 -17.01 -4.50 39.32
CA LYS A 222 -16.56 -5.15 38.08
C LYS A 222 -16.14 -4.15 37.02
N ILE A 223 -16.87 -3.05 36.85
CA ILE A 223 -16.50 -1.97 35.92
C ILE A 223 -15.11 -1.44 36.27
N ASP A 224 -14.83 -1.16 37.55
CA ASP A 224 -13.54 -0.62 37.96
C ASP A 224 -12.41 -1.66 37.81
N LEU A 225 -12.67 -2.93 38.16
CA LEU A 225 -11.73 -4.02 37.88
C LEU A 225 -11.41 -4.13 36.39
N TYR A 226 -12.41 -4.07 35.52
CA TYR A 226 -12.19 -4.17 34.08
C TYR A 226 -11.53 -2.92 33.51
N LYS A 227 -11.81 -1.72 34.04
CA LYS A 227 -11.05 -0.51 33.67
C LYS A 227 -9.56 -0.67 33.97
N GLU A 228 -9.21 -1.20 35.14
CA GLU A 228 -7.81 -1.48 35.49
C GLU A 228 -7.19 -2.52 34.55
N GLN A 229 -7.90 -3.60 34.22
CA GLN A 229 -7.45 -4.60 33.26
C GLN A 229 -7.26 -4.01 31.85
N LEU A 230 -8.20 -3.18 31.39
CA LEU A 230 -8.12 -2.49 30.10
C LEU A 230 -6.93 -1.51 30.08
N GLN A 231 -6.73 -0.75 31.16
CA GLN A 231 -5.59 0.16 31.28
C GLN A 231 -4.27 -0.60 31.25
N GLN A 232 -4.18 -1.74 31.95
CA GLN A 232 -2.99 -2.58 31.93
C GLN A 232 -2.72 -3.12 30.51
N LEU A 233 -3.74 -3.61 29.82
CA LEU A 233 -3.60 -4.10 28.45
C LEU A 233 -3.21 -2.99 27.47
N MET A 234 -3.74 -1.77 27.61
CA MET A 234 -3.31 -0.60 26.83
C MET A 234 -1.85 -0.25 27.11
N ASN A 235 -1.43 -0.24 28.39
CA ASN A 235 -0.04 0.01 28.75
C ASN A 235 0.92 -1.03 28.16
N ASP A 236 0.49 -2.30 28.09
CA ASP A 236 1.27 -3.37 27.48
C ASP A 236 1.33 -3.26 25.94
N MET A 237 0.36 -2.61 25.29
CA MET A 237 0.42 -2.27 23.86
C MET A 237 1.47 -1.19 23.58
N TYR A 238 1.55 -0.15 24.41
CA TYR A 238 2.50 0.96 24.21
C TYR A 238 3.96 0.62 24.53
N LYS A 239 4.23 -0.53 25.17
CA LYS A 239 5.60 -1.02 25.44
C LYS A 239 6.23 -1.79 24.27
N ILE A 240 5.50 -2.01 23.19
CA ILE A 240 5.95 -2.77 22.01
C ILE A 240 6.60 -1.84 20.95
N GLU A 241 6.54 -0.52 21.16
CA GLU A 241 7.27 0.52 20.37
C GLU A 241 8.70 0.71 20.88
#